data_AF-A0A941TG24-F1
#
_entry.id   AF-A0A941TG24-F1
#
_cell.length_a   1.000
_cell.length_b   1.000
_cell.length_c   1.000
_cell.angle_alpha   90.00
_cell.angle_beta   90.00
_cell.angle_gamma   90.00
#
_symmetry.space_group_name_H-M   'P 1'
#
loop_
_entity.id
_entity.type
_entity.pdbx_description
1 polymer ?
#
loop_
_entity_poly.entity_id
_entity_poly.type
_entity_poly.pdbx_seq_one_letter_code
_entity_poly.pdbx_strand_id
1 'polypeptide(L)'
;WADRYVVWPNLFWCGLAILLVLEAQRLRWRGLGAVGAIPLILLPLVALPTQQTYADWAAIVYRHAQQSAAIVRSGLFEADLFPNGDDASADDVQRSLAMFRQRHLAMFADPAFERVGSTMNAPLEHSTRFAAEARISNTFDDSLTGMHAAHFEGKVVAGTAGIPHDGQLAVLDEDKHIVGLAEFSYLVRDSALLYDTPRKSGFDGYIRNYRSEGEYTLALLPRTQGPAIFLGDIARTVAEK
;
A
#
# COMPACT_ATOMS: atom_id res chain seq x y z
N TRP A 1 -4.83 12.38 1.72
CA TRP A 1 -5.04 13.72 2.33
C TRP A 1 -6.52 14.18 2.31
N ALA A 2 -7.47 13.41 1.75
CA ALA A 2 -8.89 13.76 1.69
C ALA A 2 -9.75 13.18 2.84
N ASP A 3 -9.36 12.06 3.47
CA ASP A 3 -10.19 11.34 4.47
C ASP A 3 -10.55 12.18 5.70
N ARG A 4 -9.68 13.11 6.10
CA ARG A 4 -9.92 14.00 7.26
C ARG A 4 -11.03 15.03 7.04
N TYR A 5 -11.45 15.27 5.79
CA TYR A 5 -12.53 16.20 5.47
C TYR A 5 -13.90 15.50 5.40
N VAL A 6 -13.96 14.17 5.45
CA VAL A 6 -15.23 13.42 5.41
C VAL A 6 -15.92 13.43 6.79
N VAL A 7 -15.14 13.57 7.87
CA VAL A 7 -15.65 13.61 9.24
C VAL A 7 -16.56 14.82 9.49
N TRP A 8 -16.21 15.99 8.97
CA TRP A 8 -16.92 17.24 9.26
C TRP A 8 -18.33 17.34 8.64
N PRO A 9 -18.53 17.02 7.34
CA PRO A 9 -19.87 16.94 6.76
C PRO A 9 -20.73 15.86 7.44
N ASN A 10 -20.16 14.70 7.77
CA ASN A 10 -20.90 13.63 8.42
C ASN A 10 -21.34 14.02 9.85
N LEU A 11 -20.47 14.68 10.63
CA LEU A 11 -20.84 15.20 11.95
C LEU A 11 -21.92 16.29 11.85
N PHE A 12 -21.85 17.16 10.84
CA PHE A 12 -22.87 18.18 10.60
C PHE A 12 -24.24 17.55 10.30
N TRP A 13 -24.30 16.61 9.36
CA TRP A 13 -25.56 15.95 8.98
C TRP A 13 -26.12 15.06 10.10
N CYS A 14 -25.27 14.35 10.84
CA CYS A 14 -25.67 13.61 12.05
C CYS A 14 -26.23 14.55 13.13
N GLY A 15 -25.54 15.68 13.40
CA GLY A 15 -25.99 16.67 14.37
C GLY A 15 -27.33 17.29 13.98
N LEU A 16 -27.52 17.65 12.71
CA LEU A 16 -28.78 18.18 12.19
C LEU A 16 -29.93 17.18 12.35
N ALA A 17 -29.67 15.90 12.08
CA ALA A 17 -30.69 14.88 12.19
C ALA A 17 -31.06 14.56 13.66
N ILE A 18 -30.10 14.57 14.58
CA ILE A 18 -30.36 14.48 16.03
C ILE A 18 -31.22 15.67 16.49
N LEU A 19 -30.91 16.88 16.04
CA LEU A 19 -31.69 18.08 16.36
C LEU A 19 -33.13 17.99 15.84
N LEU A 20 -33.34 17.50 14.61
CA LEU A 20 -34.67 17.31 14.06
C LEU A 20 -35.50 16.28 14.85
N VAL A 21 -34.87 15.20 15.32
CA VAL A 21 -35.52 14.20 16.18
C VAL A 21 -35.89 14.80 17.55
N LEU A 22 -34.98 15.55 18.17
CA LEU A 22 -35.22 16.20 19.46
C LEU A 22 -36.35 17.23 19.38
N GLU A 23 -36.39 18.05 18.33
CA GLU A 23 -37.41 19.07 18.17
C GLU A 23 -38.78 18.45 17.83
N ALA A 24 -38.81 17.37 17.02
CA ALA A 24 -40.02 16.61 16.75
C ALA A 24 -40.60 15.95 18.01
N GLN A 25 -39.75 15.48 18.94
CA GLN A 25 -40.19 14.97 20.24
C GLN A 25 -40.76 16.09 21.12
N ARG A 26 -40.15 17.27 21.12
CA ARG A 26 -40.61 18.45 21.88
C ARG A 26 -41.99 18.94 21.44
N LEU A 27 -42.27 18.89 20.13
CA LEU A 27 -43.55 19.30 19.56
C LEU A 27 -44.69 18.26 19.71
N ARG A 28 -44.42 17.11 20.36
CA ARG A 28 -45.36 15.96 20.55
C ARG A 28 -46.01 15.45 19.26
N TRP A 29 -45.41 15.74 18.12
CA TRP A 29 -45.97 15.43 16.81
C TRP A 29 -45.41 14.09 16.32
N ARG A 30 -46.08 13.01 16.75
CA ARG A 30 -45.66 11.61 16.49
C ARG A 30 -45.43 11.29 15.01
N GLY A 31 -46.18 11.91 14.11
CA GLY A 31 -46.01 11.76 12.67
C GLY A 31 -44.70 12.37 12.14
N LEU A 32 -44.29 13.52 12.69
CA LEU A 32 -43.06 14.21 12.26
C LEU A 32 -41.80 13.52 12.80
N GLY A 33 -41.88 12.90 13.98
CA GLY A 33 -40.82 12.05 14.50
C GLY A 33 -40.58 10.80 13.65
N ALA A 34 -41.65 10.15 13.15
CA ALA A 34 -41.54 9.00 12.25
C ALA A 34 -40.99 9.42 10.87
N VAL A 35 -41.49 10.52 10.29
CA VAL A 35 -41.00 11.07 9.02
C VAL A 35 -39.54 11.54 9.13
N GLY A 36 -39.11 12.08 10.28
CA GLY A 36 -37.72 12.47 10.54
C GLY A 36 -36.77 11.29 10.77
N ALA A 37 -37.27 10.15 11.25
CA ALA A 37 -36.46 8.94 11.46
C ALA A 37 -36.21 8.15 10.15
N ILE A 38 -37.13 8.23 9.19
CA ILE A 38 -36.99 7.56 7.89
C ILE A 38 -35.71 7.96 7.14
N PRO A 39 -35.38 9.26 6.93
CA PRO A 39 -34.15 9.65 6.25
C PRO A 39 -32.91 9.23 7.06
N LEU A 40 -32.95 9.21 8.39
CA LEU A 40 -31.85 8.72 9.22
C LEU A 40 -31.55 7.22 8.98
N ILE A 41 -32.58 6.42 8.74
CA ILE A 41 -32.44 4.98 8.47
C ILE A 41 -32.07 4.73 7.00
N LEU A 42 -32.63 5.51 6.08
CA LEU A 42 -32.39 5.37 4.64
C LEU A 42 -31.06 5.97 4.18
N LEU A 43 -30.55 7.00 4.85
CA LEU A 43 -29.31 7.69 4.45
C LEU A 43 -28.10 6.75 4.45
N PRO A 44 -27.87 5.88 5.45
CA PRO A 44 -26.84 4.86 5.35
C PRO A 44 -27.03 3.95 4.14
N LEU A 45 -28.25 3.47 3.88
CA LEU A 45 -28.54 2.56 2.76
C LEU A 45 -28.28 3.21 1.39
N VAL A 46 -28.65 4.48 1.23
CA VAL A 46 -28.40 5.25 0.00
C VAL A 46 -26.93 5.65 -0.13
N ALA A 47 -26.24 5.89 0.98
CA ALA A 47 -24.83 6.27 0.98
C ALA A 47 -23.87 5.08 0.80
N LEU A 48 -24.31 3.84 1.05
CA LEU A 48 -23.49 2.64 0.97
C LEU A 48 -22.74 2.47 -0.37
N PRO A 49 -23.37 2.57 -1.55
CA PRO A 49 -22.67 2.41 -2.83
C PRO A 49 -21.60 3.49 -3.03
N THR A 50 -21.90 4.72 -2.63
CA THR A 50 -20.97 5.84 -2.70
C THR A 50 -19.78 5.62 -1.76
N GLN A 51 -20.01 5.17 -0.54
CA GLN A 51 -18.96 4.83 0.43
C GLN A 51 -18.04 3.71 -0.08
N GLN A 52 -18.61 2.67 -0.71
CA GLN A 52 -17.82 1.60 -1.33
C GLN A 52 -16.94 2.14 -2.47
N THR A 53 -17.52 2.92 -3.37
CA THR A 53 -16.78 3.54 -4.49
C THR A 53 -15.62 4.40 -3.97
N TYR A 54 -15.85 5.19 -2.92
CA TYR A 54 -14.79 5.99 -2.29
C TYR A 54 -13.72 5.13 -1.62
N ALA A 55 -14.11 4.05 -0.93
CA ALA A 55 -13.16 3.16 -0.27
C ALA A 55 -12.26 2.44 -1.29
N ASP A 56 -12.84 1.98 -2.40
CA ASP A 56 -12.11 1.32 -3.48
C ASP A 56 -11.16 2.29 -4.18
N TRP A 57 -11.66 3.50 -4.51
CA TRP A 57 -10.81 4.54 -5.08
C TRP A 57 -9.64 4.91 -4.16
N ALA A 58 -9.92 5.08 -2.86
CA ALA A 58 -8.88 5.37 -1.87
C ALA A 58 -7.87 4.22 -1.76
N ALA A 59 -8.31 2.96 -1.84
CA ALA A 59 -7.44 1.80 -1.83
C ALA A 59 -6.53 1.75 -3.07
N ILE A 60 -7.07 2.04 -4.26
CA ILE A 60 -6.31 2.13 -5.52
C ILE A 60 -5.26 3.23 -5.44
N VAL A 61 -5.67 4.45 -5.07
CA VAL A 61 -4.75 5.59 -4.94
C VAL A 61 -3.67 5.31 -3.89
N TYR A 62 -4.05 4.71 -2.76
CA TYR A 62 -3.08 4.32 -1.74
C TYR A 62 -2.09 3.28 -2.29
N ARG A 63 -2.56 2.23 -2.95
CA ARG A 63 -1.68 1.21 -3.55
C ARG A 63 -0.73 1.83 -4.57
N HIS A 64 -1.22 2.70 -5.46
CA HIS A 64 -0.38 3.40 -6.43
C HIS A 64 0.72 4.23 -5.75
N ALA A 65 0.39 4.93 -4.66
CA ALA A 65 1.36 5.67 -3.86
C ALA A 65 2.41 4.74 -3.21
N GLN A 66 2.01 3.55 -2.73
CA GLN A 66 2.93 2.56 -2.17
C GLN A 66 3.81 1.93 -3.24
N GLN A 67 3.27 1.62 -4.43
CA GLN A 67 4.05 1.15 -5.58
C GLN A 67 5.09 2.19 -6.01
N SER A 68 4.69 3.46 -6.11
CA SER A 68 5.59 4.58 -6.43
C SER A 68 6.69 4.75 -5.37
N ALA A 69 6.37 4.56 -4.09
CA ALA A 69 7.36 4.58 -3.02
C ALA A 69 8.31 3.37 -3.12
N ALA A 70 7.79 2.16 -3.30
CA ALA A 70 8.57 0.92 -3.37
C ALA A 70 9.58 0.94 -4.52
N ILE A 71 9.16 1.36 -5.73
CA ILE A 71 10.02 1.40 -6.91
C ILE A 71 11.17 2.40 -6.72
N VAL A 72 10.84 3.62 -6.27
CA VAL A 72 11.83 4.68 -6.11
C VAL A 72 12.77 4.41 -4.94
N ARG A 73 12.27 3.86 -3.83
CA ARG A 73 13.12 3.43 -2.70
C ARG A 73 14.02 2.25 -3.09
N SER A 74 13.59 1.43 -4.05
CA SER A 74 14.44 0.41 -4.68
C SER A 74 15.39 1.01 -5.72
N GLY A 75 15.37 2.32 -5.96
CA GLY A 75 16.28 2.99 -6.89
C GLY A 75 16.01 2.65 -8.36
N LEU A 76 14.75 2.36 -8.70
CA LEU A 76 14.26 2.12 -10.06
C LEU A 76 13.29 3.22 -10.48
N PHE A 77 13.06 3.35 -11.79
CA PHE A 77 12.12 4.31 -12.34
C PHE A 77 11.38 3.73 -13.57
N GLU A 78 10.06 3.69 -13.48
CA GLU A 78 9.18 3.15 -14.52
C GLU A 78 8.33 4.27 -15.13
N ALA A 79 8.33 4.35 -16.46
CA ALA A 79 7.64 5.42 -17.19
C ALA A 79 6.11 5.37 -17.01
N ASP A 80 5.54 4.18 -16.80
CA ASP A 80 4.11 4.01 -16.59
C ASP A 80 3.64 4.59 -15.24
N LEU A 81 4.50 4.53 -14.21
CA LEU A 81 4.22 5.11 -12.89
C LEU A 81 4.55 6.60 -12.82
N PHE A 82 5.51 7.06 -13.62
CA PHE A 82 5.94 8.46 -13.68
C PHE A 82 5.90 8.96 -15.12
N PRO A 83 4.70 9.14 -15.70
CA PRO A 83 4.54 9.52 -17.09
C PRO A 83 5.08 10.94 -17.32
N ASN A 84 5.71 11.14 -18.47
CA ASN A 84 6.15 12.46 -18.90
C ASN A 84 4.94 13.23 -19.45
N GLY A 85 4.32 14.08 -18.64
CA GLY A 85 3.10 14.82 -18.98
C GLY A 85 3.26 16.33 -18.86
N ASP A 86 2.23 17.06 -19.29
CA ASP A 86 2.22 18.53 -19.26
C ASP A 86 2.25 19.10 -17.82
N ASP A 87 1.72 18.34 -16.85
CA ASP A 87 1.67 18.74 -15.43
C ASP A 87 3.01 18.56 -14.70
N ALA A 88 3.83 17.59 -15.12
CA ALA A 88 5.15 17.34 -14.56
C ALA A 88 6.01 16.54 -15.54
N SER A 89 7.19 17.08 -15.86
CA SER A 89 8.18 16.36 -16.66
C SER A 89 8.87 15.26 -15.84
N ALA A 90 9.34 14.21 -16.50
CA ALA A 90 10.10 13.13 -15.85
C ALA A 90 11.35 13.68 -15.13
N ASP A 91 12.00 14.70 -15.68
CA ASP A 91 13.18 15.35 -15.09
C ASP A 91 12.84 16.11 -13.80
N ASP A 92 11.69 16.79 -13.75
CA ASP A 92 11.26 17.52 -12.55
C ASP A 92 10.85 16.56 -11.42
N VAL A 93 10.22 15.42 -11.78
CA VAL A 93 9.94 14.34 -10.84
C VAL A 93 11.24 13.79 -10.27
N GLN A 94 12.22 13.45 -11.11
CA GLN A 94 13.53 12.96 -10.67
C GLN A 94 14.25 13.97 -9.76
N ARG A 95 14.27 15.25 -10.12
CA ARG A 95 14.88 16.30 -9.30
C ARG A 95 14.20 16.39 -7.93
N SER A 96 12.88 16.28 -7.89
CA SER A 96 12.10 16.29 -6.65
C SER A 96 12.40 15.06 -5.78
N LEU A 97 12.45 13.87 -6.39
CA LEU A 97 12.80 12.63 -5.72
C LEU A 97 14.24 12.67 -5.17
N ALA A 98 15.18 13.22 -5.92
CA ALA A 98 16.56 13.41 -5.46
C ALA A 98 16.61 14.34 -4.23
N MET A 99 15.86 15.45 -4.24
CA MET A 99 15.76 16.35 -3.08
C MET A 99 15.12 15.66 -1.87
N PHE A 100 14.06 14.89 -2.05
CA PHE A 100 13.44 14.13 -0.96
C PHE A 100 14.36 13.06 -0.40
N ARG A 101 15.11 12.37 -1.26
CA ARG A 101 16.11 11.38 -0.84
C ARG A 101 17.22 12.03 -0.02
N GLN A 102 17.79 13.13 -0.51
CA GLN A 102 18.87 13.85 0.15
C GLN A 102 18.45 14.41 1.52
N ARG A 103 17.19 14.80 1.68
CA ARG A 103 16.65 15.36 2.93
C ARG A 103 15.90 14.35 3.80
N HIS A 104 15.87 13.09 3.41
CA HIS A 104 15.12 12.02 4.08
C HIS A 104 13.66 12.39 4.34
N LEU A 105 12.95 12.82 3.29
CA LEU A 105 11.55 13.25 3.36
C LEU A 105 10.61 12.22 2.70
N ALA A 106 9.34 12.24 3.13
CA ALA A 106 8.26 11.40 2.61
C ALA A 106 8.65 9.90 2.63
N MET A 107 8.64 9.21 1.47
CA MET A 107 9.03 7.79 1.38
C MET A 107 10.48 7.51 1.78
N PHE A 108 11.36 8.53 1.78
CA PHE A 108 12.76 8.39 2.18
C PHE A 108 13.01 8.76 3.64
N ALA A 109 11.97 8.96 4.44
CA ALA A 109 12.13 9.20 5.88
C ALA A 109 12.70 7.97 6.61
N ASP A 110 12.42 6.77 6.10
CA ASP A 110 12.99 5.52 6.59
C ASP A 110 14.27 5.16 5.81
N PRO A 111 15.42 4.99 6.49
CA PRO A 111 16.73 4.82 5.84
C PRO A 111 16.92 3.46 5.15
N ALA A 112 15.94 2.54 5.17
CA ALA A 112 16.11 1.22 4.55
C ALA A 112 16.45 1.28 3.05
N PHE A 113 16.11 2.36 2.34
CA PHE A 113 16.50 2.55 0.93
C PHE A 113 18.02 2.63 0.74
N GLU A 114 18.77 3.07 1.75
CA GLU A 114 20.24 3.15 1.71
C GLU A 114 20.90 1.77 1.73
N ARG A 115 20.18 0.76 2.22
CA ARG A 115 20.66 -0.63 2.28
C ARG A 115 20.52 -1.36 0.95
N VAL A 116 19.78 -0.81 -0.01
CA VAL A 116 19.61 -1.44 -1.32
C VAL A 116 20.96 -1.45 -2.06
N GLY A 117 21.37 -2.63 -2.52
CA GLY A 117 22.67 -2.92 -3.11
C GLY A 117 23.74 -3.36 -2.10
N SER A 118 23.45 -3.33 -0.79
CA SER A 118 24.36 -3.83 0.24
C SER A 118 24.14 -5.31 0.54
N THR A 119 25.20 -6.00 0.95
CA THR A 119 25.12 -7.39 1.44
C THR A 119 24.53 -7.42 2.84
N MET A 120 23.54 -8.28 3.06
CA MET A 120 22.97 -8.51 4.37
C MET A 120 23.87 -9.44 5.19
N ASN A 121 24.54 -8.88 6.20
CA ASN A 121 25.43 -9.64 7.09
C ASN A 121 24.71 -10.30 8.28
N ALA A 122 23.42 -10.00 8.49
CA ALA A 122 22.63 -10.59 9.56
C ALA A 122 22.21 -12.04 9.21
N PRO A 123 22.08 -12.93 10.21
CA PRO A 123 21.47 -14.23 9.97
C PRO A 123 20.01 -14.06 9.55
N LEU A 124 19.56 -14.97 8.69
CA LEU A 124 18.17 -15.06 8.25
C LEU A 124 17.49 -16.16 9.05
N GLU A 125 16.55 -15.78 9.92
CA GLU A 125 15.86 -16.69 10.83
C GLU A 125 14.46 -17.02 10.32
N HIS A 126 14.04 -18.28 10.51
CA HIS A 126 12.66 -18.68 10.25
C HIS A 126 11.79 -18.35 11.46
N SER A 127 10.63 -17.74 11.20
CA SER A 127 9.63 -17.44 12.23
C SER A 127 8.36 -18.24 11.99
N THR A 128 7.77 -18.77 13.05
CA THR A 128 6.41 -19.35 13.00
C THR A 128 5.31 -18.29 13.10
N ARG A 129 5.69 -17.03 13.39
CA ARG A 129 4.74 -15.91 13.60
C ARG A 129 4.48 -15.11 12.33
N PHE A 130 5.43 -15.11 11.41
CA PHE A 130 5.40 -14.28 10.21
C PHE A 130 5.59 -15.14 8.98
N ALA A 131 4.72 -14.96 8.00
CA ALA A 131 4.78 -15.64 6.71
C ALA A 131 4.13 -14.78 5.65
N ALA A 132 4.69 -14.79 4.44
CA ALA A 132 4.15 -14.10 3.30
C ALA A 132 4.32 -14.94 2.02
N GLU A 133 3.39 -14.75 1.09
CA GLU A 133 3.48 -15.29 -0.27
C GLU A 133 3.73 -14.12 -1.21
N ALA A 134 4.68 -14.28 -2.13
CA ALA A 134 5.00 -13.27 -3.13
C ALA A 134 5.18 -13.93 -4.50
N ARG A 135 4.82 -13.21 -5.56
CA ARG A 135 4.99 -13.64 -6.95
C ARG A 135 5.41 -12.49 -7.83
N ILE A 136 6.25 -12.79 -8.84
CA ILE A 136 6.55 -11.84 -9.90
C ILE A 136 5.26 -11.55 -10.68
N SER A 137 4.91 -10.27 -10.79
CA SER A 137 3.73 -9.77 -11.50
C SER A 137 4.08 -9.45 -12.95
N ASN A 138 5.14 -8.68 -13.15
CA ASN A 138 5.64 -8.24 -14.45
C ASN A 138 7.15 -7.93 -14.36
N THR A 139 7.77 -7.86 -15.54
CA THR A 139 9.18 -7.46 -15.71
C THR A 139 9.24 -6.26 -16.63
N PHE A 140 10.18 -5.35 -16.39
CA PHE A 140 10.35 -4.13 -17.17
C PHE A 140 11.81 -3.71 -17.17
N ASP A 141 12.17 -2.79 -18.07
CA ASP A 141 13.48 -2.15 -18.05
C ASP A 141 13.35 -0.76 -17.45
N ASP A 142 14.20 -0.45 -16.47
CA ASP A 142 14.26 0.87 -15.85
C ASP A 142 14.57 1.91 -16.93
N SER A 143 13.62 2.83 -17.14
CA SER A 143 13.71 3.85 -18.18
C SER A 143 14.87 4.83 -17.99
N LEU A 144 15.45 4.93 -16.79
CA LEU A 144 16.61 5.79 -16.53
C LEU A 144 17.94 5.06 -16.68
N THR A 145 18.03 3.84 -16.18
CA THR A 145 19.31 3.12 -16.09
C THR A 145 19.46 2.01 -17.14
N GLY A 146 18.37 1.63 -17.81
CA GLY A 146 18.30 0.46 -18.70
C GLY A 146 18.40 -0.88 -17.96
N MET A 147 18.32 -0.87 -16.63
CA MET A 147 18.44 -2.05 -15.78
C MET A 147 17.17 -2.91 -15.88
N HIS A 148 17.34 -4.20 -16.15
CA HIS A 148 16.21 -5.13 -16.10
C HIS A 148 15.73 -5.30 -14.66
N ALA A 149 14.42 -5.15 -14.45
CA ALA A 149 13.78 -5.16 -13.15
C ALA A 149 12.49 -6.00 -13.17
N ALA A 150 12.02 -6.37 -12.00
CA ALA A 150 10.74 -7.04 -11.83
C ALA A 150 9.92 -6.37 -10.74
N HIS A 151 8.63 -6.21 -10.99
CA HIS A 151 7.66 -5.93 -9.94
C HIS A 151 7.03 -7.23 -9.46
N PHE A 152 6.92 -7.35 -8.16
CA PHE A 152 6.27 -8.46 -7.49
C PHE A 152 5.19 -7.95 -6.56
N GLU A 153 4.17 -8.75 -6.42
CA GLU A 153 3.10 -8.52 -5.46
C GLU A 153 3.04 -9.70 -4.51
N GLY A 154 2.52 -9.44 -3.31
CA GLY A 154 2.33 -10.49 -2.34
C GLY A 154 1.31 -10.16 -1.28
N LYS A 155 1.09 -11.16 -0.43
CA LYS A 155 0.18 -11.07 0.72
C LYS A 155 0.87 -11.61 1.96
N VAL A 156 0.62 -10.95 3.09
CA VAL A 156 0.98 -11.46 4.40
C VAL A 156 -0.02 -12.53 4.82
N VAL A 157 0.45 -13.75 5.00
CA VAL A 157 -0.36 -14.91 5.41
C VAL A 157 -0.45 -15.01 6.93
N ALA A 158 0.63 -14.66 7.64
CA ALA A 158 0.68 -14.65 9.10
C ALA A 158 1.34 -13.38 9.65
N GLY A 159 0.74 -12.80 10.70
CA GLY A 159 1.29 -11.65 11.42
C GLY A 159 1.04 -10.27 10.76
N THR A 160 -0.04 -10.12 10.00
CA THR A 160 -0.41 -8.88 9.27
C THR A 160 -0.37 -7.60 10.11
N ALA A 161 -0.70 -7.69 11.41
CA ALA A 161 -0.64 -6.55 12.31
C ALA A 161 0.78 -6.23 12.84
N GLY A 162 1.67 -7.24 12.93
CA GLY A 162 3.01 -7.09 13.50
C GLY A 162 4.07 -6.68 12.49
N ILE A 163 4.08 -7.29 11.30
CA ILE A 163 5.13 -7.08 10.29
C ILE A 163 5.37 -5.59 9.96
N PRO A 164 4.33 -4.74 9.75
CA PRO A 164 4.56 -3.32 9.43
C PRO A 164 5.21 -2.52 10.56
N HIS A 165 5.02 -2.93 11.81
CA HIS A 165 5.64 -2.30 12.98
C HIS A 165 7.07 -2.80 13.20
N ASP A 166 7.31 -4.09 12.97
CA ASP A 166 8.54 -4.77 13.33
C ASP A 166 9.70 -4.52 12.35
N GLY A 167 9.40 -4.15 11.10
CA GLY A 167 10.45 -4.02 10.08
C GLY A 167 10.05 -3.41 8.75
N GLN A 168 11.00 -3.48 7.82
CA GLN A 168 10.84 -3.16 6.41
C GLN A 168 10.93 -4.46 5.59
N LEU A 169 10.02 -4.65 4.64
CA LEU A 169 10.12 -5.74 3.68
C LEU A 169 11.23 -5.47 2.66
N ALA A 170 12.11 -6.44 2.49
CA ALA A 170 13.20 -6.39 1.53
C ALA A 170 13.31 -7.70 0.76
N VAL A 171 13.87 -7.61 -0.45
CA VAL A 171 14.19 -8.77 -1.26
C VAL A 171 15.68 -9.00 -1.25
N LEU A 172 16.04 -10.26 -1.03
CA LEU A 172 17.41 -10.75 -1.08
C LEU A 172 17.60 -11.59 -2.33
N ASP A 173 18.76 -11.49 -2.97
CA ASP A 173 19.20 -12.48 -3.95
C ASP A 173 19.91 -13.67 -3.28
N GLU A 174 20.34 -14.64 -4.09
CA GLU A 174 21.11 -15.83 -3.69
C GLU A 174 22.36 -15.48 -2.86
N ASP A 175 23.00 -14.35 -3.16
CA ASP A 175 24.20 -13.85 -2.50
C ASP A 175 23.88 -13.00 -1.24
N LYS A 176 22.60 -12.93 -0.85
CA LYS A 176 22.07 -12.12 0.26
C LYS A 176 22.29 -10.61 0.08
N HIS A 177 22.41 -10.12 -1.14
CA HIS A 177 22.32 -8.69 -1.42
C HIS A 177 20.87 -8.23 -1.35
N ILE A 178 20.65 -7.07 -0.74
CA ILE A 178 19.35 -6.43 -0.75
C ILE A 178 19.13 -5.85 -2.14
N VAL A 179 18.39 -6.55 -2.99
CA VAL A 179 18.14 -6.16 -4.38
C VAL A 179 16.87 -5.33 -4.55
N GLY A 180 16.11 -5.11 -3.47
CA GLY A 180 14.85 -4.40 -3.56
C GLY A 180 14.13 -4.24 -2.23
N LEU A 181 13.09 -3.39 -2.24
CA LEU A 181 12.19 -3.16 -1.11
C LEU A 181 10.74 -3.37 -1.53
N ALA A 182 9.89 -3.65 -0.55
CA ALA A 182 8.44 -3.71 -0.73
C ALA A 182 7.71 -2.83 0.28
N GLU A 183 6.56 -2.29 -0.13
CA GLU A 183 5.68 -1.47 0.69
C GLU A 183 4.33 -2.15 0.91
N PHE A 184 3.80 -2.03 2.13
CA PHE A 184 2.49 -2.59 2.46
C PHE A 184 1.37 -1.83 1.76
N SER A 185 0.55 -2.57 1.02
CA SER A 185 -0.53 -2.05 0.20
C SER A 185 -1.84 -2.83 0.44
N TYR A 186 -2.87 -2.47 -0.30
CA TYR A 186 -4.12 -3.24 -0.36
C TYR A 186 -4.02 -4.30 -1.46
N LEU A 187 -4.57 -5.48 -1.20
CA LEU A 187 -4.72 -6.50 -2.25
C LEU A 187 -5.72 -6.02 -3.29
N VAL A 188 -5.43 -6.23 -4.59
CA VAL A 188 -6.46 -6.12 -5.63
C VAL A 188 -7.45 -7.23 -5.36
N ARG A 189 -8.73 -6.89 -5.23
CA ARG A 189 -9.82 -7.86 -5.16
C ARG A 189 -10.58 -7.81 -6.48
N ASP A 190 -10.83 -8.98 -7.06
CA ASP A 190 -11.65 -9.11 -8.28
C ASP A 190 -13.16 -8.99 -7.99
N SER A 191 -13.58 -8.96 -6.72
CA SER A 191 -15.00 -8.96 -6.34
C SER A 191 -15.41 -7.72 -5.54
N ALA A 192 -16.26 -6.88 -6.14
CA ALA A 192 -16.82 -5.66 -5.56
C ALA A 192 -17.98 -5.88 -4.55
N LEU A 193 -18.32 -7.13 -4.21
CA LEU A 193 -19.60 -7.47 -3.57
C LEU A 193 -19.56 -7.78 -2.06
N LEU A 194 -18.39 -7.74 -1.42
CA LEU A 194 -18.30 -7.97 0.03
C LEU A 194 -18.13 -6.66 0.78
N TYR A 195 -18.99 -6.43 1.78
CA TYR A 195 -18.93 -5.36 2.80
C TYR A 195 -17.65 -5.37 3.66
N ASP A 196 -16.60 -6.03 3.21
CA ASP A 196 -15.38 -6.25 3.95
C ASP A 196 -14.36 -5.20 3.53
N THR A 197 -14.17 -4.19 4.37
CA THR A 197 -13.21 -3.11 4.17
C THR A 197 -11.86 -3.68 3.72
N PRO A 198 -11.24 -3.15 2.64
CA PRO A 198 -9.98 -3.68 2.16
C PRO A 198 -8.96 -3.66 3.30
N ARG A 199 -8.34 -4.82 3.57
CA ARG A 199 -7.33 -4.96 4.62
C ARG A 199 -5.95 -4.73 4.01
N LYS A 200 -5.09 -4.03 4.76
CA LYS A 200 -3.67 -3.83 4.42
C LYS A 200 -2.87 -5.11 4.68
N SER A 201 -3.20 -6.16 3.93
CA SER A 201 -2.49 -7.43 3.97
C SER A 201 -1.67 -7.68 2.72
N GLY A 202 -1.75 -6.79 1.73
CA GLY A 202 -0.95 -6.87 0.51
C GLY A 202 0.37 -6.13 0.66
N PHE A 203 1.25 -6.35 -0.30
CA PHE A 203 2.42 -5.50 -0.53
C PHE A 203 2.82 -5.55 -2.00
N ASP A 204 3.49 -4.48 -2.43
CA ASP A 204 4.10 -4.37 -3.74
C ASP A 204 5.58 -4.05 -3.56
N GLY A 205 6.43 -4.72 -4.32
CA GLY A 205 7.86 -4.48 -4.27
C GLY A 205 8.54 -4.67 -5.62
N TYR A 206 9.80 -4.28 -5.67
CA TYR A 206 10.57 -4.26 -6.91
C TYR A 206 11.93 -4.92 -6.70
N ILE A 207 12.40 -5.64 -7.71
CA ILE A 207 13.70 -6.31 -7.75
C ILE A 207 14.55 -5.64 -8.82
N ARG A 208 15.72 -5.13 -8.41
CA ARG A 208 16.75 -4.60 -9.32
C ARG A 208 17.57 -5.73 -9.91
N ASN A 209 18.13 -5.50 -11.10
CA ASN A 209 18.98 -6.48 -11.79
C ASN A 209 18.32 -7.87 -11.82
N TYR A 210 17.03 -7.90 -12.16
CA TYR A 210 16.25 -9.11 -12.14
C TYR A 210 16.82 -10.13 -13.14
N ARG A 211 16.92 -11.38 -12.70
CA ARG A 211 17.36 -12.54 -13.48
C ARG A 211 16.25 -13.58 -13.41
N SER A 212 15.74 -14.00 -14.56
CA SER A 212 14.65 -14.99 -14.63
C SER A 212 15.01 -16.33 -13.99
N GLU A 213 16.31 -16.67 -13.98
CA GLU A 213 16.84 -17.89 -13.35
C GLU A 213 17.27 -17.70 -11.89
N GLY A 214 17.21 -16.48 -11.36
CA GLY A 214 17.61 -16.18 -9.98
C GLY A 214 16.60 -16.66 -8.94
N GLU A 215 17.11 -16.98 -7.75
CA GLU A 215 16.31 -17.19 -6.54
C GLU A 215 16.24 -15.91 -5.73
N TYR A 216 15.03 -15.54 -5.33
CA TYR A 216 14.77 -14.31 -4.59
C TYR A 216 13.98 -14.63 -3.33
N THR A 217 14.47 -14.15 -2.21
CA THR A 217 13.88 -14.39 -0.90
C THR A 217 13.29 -13.10 -0.35
N LEU A 218 12.05 -13.17 0.11
CA LEU A 218 11.41 -12.09 0.85
C LEU A 218 11.79 -12.18 2.33
N ALA A 219 12.32 -11.09 2.87
CA ALA A 219 12.73 -10.99 4.26
C ALA A 219 12.16 -9.74 4.94
N LEU A 220 11.92 -9.84 6.24
CA LEU A 220 11.66 -8.71 7.11
C LEU A 220 12.97 -8.24 7.73
N LEU A 221 13.40 -7.03 7.37
CA LEU A 221 14.54 -6.38 8.00
C LEU A 221 14.07 -5.63 9.25
N PRO A 222 14.57 -5.97 10.44
CA PRO A 222 14.15 -5.27 11.66
C PRO A 222 14.59 -3.80 11.61
N ARG A 223 13.78 -2.93 12.22
CA ARG A 223 14.12 -1.49 12.35
C ARG A 223 15.32 -1.26 13.28
N THR A 224 15.47 -2.13 14.27
CA THR A 224 16.61 -2.17 15.20
C THR A 224 17.61 -3.23 14.76
N GLN A 225 18.84 -3.19 15.30
CA GLN A 225 19.80 -4.27 15.08
C GLN A 225 19.20 -5.61 15.54
N GLY A 226 19.26 -6.62 14.67
CA GLY A 226 18.68 -7.93 14.92
C GLY A 226 18.75 -8.85 13.70
N PRO A 227 18.37 -10.12 13.84
CA PRO A 227 18.27 -11.06 12.73
C PRO A 227 17.20 -10.60 11.74
N ALA A 228 17.45 -10.82 10.46
CA ALA A 228 16.40 -10.70 9.45
C ALA A 228 15.49 -11.92 9.55
N ILE A 229 14.20 -11.76 9.27
CA ILE A 229 13.25 -12.87 9.33
C ILE A 229 12.89 -13.31 7.91
N PHE A 230 13.08 -14.58 7.61
CA PHE A 230 12.59 -15.21 6.38
C PHE A 230 11.06 -15.19 6.36
N LEU A 231 10.48 -14.69 5.28
CA LEU A 231 9.02 -14.66 5.10
C LEU A 231 8.52 -15.63 4.04
N GLY A 232 9.35 -15.93 3.04
CA GLY A 232 9.02 -16.81 1.92
C GLY A 232 9.90 -16.54 0.70
N ASP A 233 9.88 -17.45 -0.25
CA ASP A 233 10.51 -17.25 -1.56
C ASP A 233 9.55 -16.56 -2.52
N ILE A 234 10.08 -15.75 -3.44
CA ILE A 234 9.29 -15.06 -4.45
C ILE A 234 9.08 -16.01 -5.63
N ALA A 235 7.84 -16.46 -5.81
CA ALA A 235 7.48 -17.34 -6.90
C ALA A 235 7.64 -16.65 -8.26
N ARG A 236 8.21 -17.37 -9.23
CA ARG A 236 8.28 -16.90 -10.62
C ARG A 236 6.89 -16.90 -11.24
N THR A 237 6.64 -15.97 -12.17
CA THR A 237 5.43 -16.00 -12.98
C THR A 237 5.45 -17.30 -13.80
N VAL A 238 4.61 -18.27 -13.43
CA VAL A 238 4.32 -19.40 -14.32
C VAL A 238 3.48 -18.79 -15.42
N ALA A 239 4.02 -18.74 -16.64
CA ALA A 239 3.22 -18.40 -17.81
C ALA A 239 2.01 -19.35 -17.84
N GLU A 240 0.82 -18.84 -17.52
CA GLU A 240 -0.42 -19.54 -17.78
C GLU A 240 -0.46 -19.76 -19.31
N LYS A 241 -0.46 -21.04 -19.69
CA LYS A 241 -0.60 -21.50 -21.07
C LYS A 241 -2.03 -21.33 -21.56
#